data_AF-A0A8H6LZC2-F1
#
_entry.id   AF-A0A8H6LZC2-F1
#
_cell.length_a   1.000
_cell.length_b   1.000
_cell.length_c   1.000
_cell.angle_alpha   90.00
_cell.angle_beta   90.00
_cell.angle_gamma   90.00
#
_symmetry.space_group_name_H-M   'P 1'
#
loop_
_entity.id
_entity.type
_entity.pdbx_description
1 polymer ?
#
loop_
_entity_poly.entity_id
_entity_poly.type
_entity_poly.pdbx_seq_one_letter_code
_entity_poly.pdbx_strand_id
1 'polypeptide(L)'
;FQDVPWPLLVEVISLEDLTKEGILEFVAHGDRPGLRNKDLNSRARADLLRWHPDKFSQKVMKKVSENDKAMVQEGATKLVNLLTGLL
;
A
#
# COMPACT_ATOMS: atom_id res chain seq x y z
N PHE A 1 -12.20 0.12 -6.73
CA PHE A 1 -10.90 0.68 -6.29
C PHE A 1 -10.88 0.88 -4.77
N GLN A 2 -11.94 1.49 -4.21
CA GLN A 2 -12.14 1.72 -2.77
C GLN A 2 -12.10 0.45 -1.91
N ASP A 3 -12.50 -0.71 -2.45
CA ASP A 3 -12.48 -1.99 -1.72
C ASP A 3 -11.06 -2.54 -1.47
N VAL A 4 -10.05 -1.98 -2.12
CA VAL A 4 -8.66 -2.37 -1.89
C VAL A 4 -8.22 -1.82 -0.54
N PRO A 5 -7.63 -2.64 0.35
CA PRO A 5 -7.18 -2.20 1.67
C PRO A 5 -5.87 -1.41 1.56
N TRP A 6 -5.93 -0.20 0.98
CA TRP A 6 -4.82 0.71 0.83
C TRP A 6 -4.18 1.01 2.20
N PRO A 7 -2.85 1.19 2.29
CA PRO A 7 -2.15 1.42 3.54
C PRO A 7 -2.23 2.89 3.92
N LEU A 8 -3.45 3.37 4.16
CA LEU A 8 -3.78 4.71 4.63
C LEU A 8 -4.74 4.60 5.81
N LEU A 9 -4.71 5.60 6.69
CA LEU A 9 -5.61 5.67 7.86
C LEU A 9 -6.97 6.31 7.52
N VAL A 10 -7.11 6.80 6.29
CA VAL A 10 -8.32 7.42 5.75
C VAL A 10 -8.87 6.59 4.59
N GLU A 11 -10.13 6.84 4.25
CA GLU A 11 -10.75 6.26 3.06
C GLU A 11 -10.05 6.76 1.79
N VAL A 12 -9.86 5.87 0.82
CA VAL A 12 -9.16 6.15 -0.43
C VAL A 12 -10.15 5.96 -1.58
N ILE A 13 -10.56 7.08 -2.18
CA ILE A 13 -11.54 7.09 -3.27
C ILE A 13 -10.89 7.27 -4.63
N SER A 14 -9.68 7.83 -4.68
CA SER A 14 -8.93 8.02 -5.92
C SER A 14 -7.41 7.87 -5.75
N LEU A 15 -6.67 8.01 -6.85
CA LEU A 15 -5.21 7.92 -6.87
C LEU A 15 -4.52 9.09 -6.19
N GLU A 16 -5.17 10.24 -6.13
CA GLU A 16 -4.69 11.47 -5.50
C GLU A 16 -4.59 11.29 -3.99
N ASP A 17 -5.49 10.51 -3.39
CA ASP A 17 -5.50 10.19 -1.95
C ASP A 17 -4.28 9.37 -1.51
N LEU A 18 -3.64 8.64 -2.44
CA LEU A 18 -2.40 7.90 -2.21
C LEU A 18 -1.20 8.85 -2.09
N THR A 19 -1.20 9.68 -1.05
CA THR A 19 -0.17 10.68 -0.76
C THR A 19 1.02 10.06 -0.04
N LYS A 20 2.19 10.68 -0.20
CA LYS A 20 3.42 10.22 0.47
C LYS A 20 3.27 10.33 1.99
N GLU A 21 2.65 11.41 2.45
CA GLU A 21 2.47 11.75 3.85
C GLU A 21 1.55 10.74 4.53
N GLY A 22 0.40 10.42 3.93
CA GLY A 22 -0.54 9.45 4.48
C GLY A 22 0.01 8.02 4.48
N ILE A 23 0.76 7.63 3.45
CA ILE A 23 1.46 6.34 3.43
C ILE A 23 2.54 6.29 4.52
N LEU A 24 3.33 7.36 4.68
CA LEU A 24 4.37 7.42 5.70
C LEU A 24 3.77 7.34 7.12
N GLU A 25 2.67 8.08 7.36
CA GLU A 25 1.94 8.04 8.62
C GLU A 25 1.47 6.61 8.93
N PHE A 26 0.83 5.95 7.97
CA PHE A 26 0.40 4.56 8.13
C PHE A 26 1.59 3.64 8.41
N VAL A 27 2.68 3.73 7.62
CA VAL A 27 3.85 2.85 7.76
C VAL A 27 4.52 3.04 9.12
N ALA A 28 4.63 4.29 9.57
CA ALA A 28 5.23 4.69 10.84
C ALA A 28 4.32 4.44 12.06
N HIS A 29 3.06 4.08 11.86
CA HIS A 29 2.11 3.87 12.95
C HIS A 29 2.60 2.81 13.96
N GLY A 30 2.62 3.15 15.25
CA GLY A 30 3.23 2.32 16.32
C GLY A 30 2.47 1.04 16.64
N ASP A 31 1.15 1.04 16.45
CA ASP A 31 0.27 -0.09 16.78
C ASP A 31 0.07 -1.10 15.66
N ARG A 32 0.93 -1.08 14.63
CA ARG A 32 0.83 -2.04 13.52
C ARG A 32 1.02 -3.48 14.02
N PRO A 33 0.02 -4.36 13.86
CA PRO A 33 0.12 -5.74 14.31
C PRO A 33 1.31 -6.45 13.67
N GLY A 34 2.12 -7.15 14.48
CA GLY A 34 3.32 -7.85 14.00
C GLY A 34 4.51 -6.96 13.63
N LEU A 35 4.38 -5.64 13.71
CA LEU A 35 5.43 -4.65 13.41
C LEU A 35 5.77 -3.73 14.58
N ARG A 36 5.21 -4.02 15.76
CA ARG A 36 5.54 -3.30 17.00
C ARG A 36 7.05 -3.37 17.26
N ASN A 37 7.64 -2.26 17.65
CA ASN A 37 9.08 -2.10 17.90
C ASN A 37 10.00 -2.31 16.68
N LYS A 38 9.46 -2.45 15.47
CA LYS A 38 10.27 -2.40 14.24
C LYS A 38 10.58 -0.95 13.87
N ASP A 39 11.76 -0.70 13.32
CA ASP A 39 12.10 0.59 12.74
C ASP A 39 11.32 0.86 11.43
N LEU A 40 11.34 2.11 10.97
CA LEU A 40 10.60 2.52 9.77
C LEU A 40 11.00 1.70 8.55
N ASN A 41 12.30 1.42 8.41
CA ASN A 41 12.86 0.69 7.28
C ASN A 41 12.35 -0.76 7.23
N SER A 42 12.32 -1.48 8.36
CA SER A 42 11.75 -2.83 8.45
C SER A 42 10.25 -2.85 8.15
N ARG A 43 9.52 -1.81 8.58
CA ARG A 43 8.08 -1.68 8.27
C ARG A 43 7.83 -1.45 6.78
N ALA A 44 8.61 -0.57 6.15
CA ALA A 44 8.54 -0.32 4.71
C ALA A 44 8.86 -1.59 3.90
N ARG A 45 9.87 -2.38 4.30
CA ARG A 45 10.15 -3.69 3.68
C ARG A 45 8.97 -4.66 3.79
N ALA A 46 8.30 -4.70 4.93
CA ALA A 46 7.14 -5.57 5.13
C ALA A 46 5.98 -5.19 4.20
N ASP A 47 5.75 -3.90 3.98
CA ASP A 47 4.74 -3.43 3.03
C ASP A 47 5.16 -3.67 1.57
N LEU A 48 6.43 -3.47 1.20
CA LEU A 48 6.92 -3.83 -0.14
C LEU A 48 6.69 -5.30 -0.45
N LEU A 49 6.90 -6.19 0.52
CA LEU A 49 6.59 -7.61 0.35
C LEU A 49 5.10 -7.89 0.18
N ARG A 50 4.22 -7.07 0.77
CA ARG A 50 2.75 -7.21 0.65
C ARG A 50 2.25 -6.69 -0.70
N TRP A 51 2.81 -5.57 -1.15
CA TRP A 51 2.43 -4.84 -2.36
C TRP A 51 3.27 -5.21 -3.58
N HIS A 52 4.21 -6.14 -3.45
CA HIS A 52 4.99 -6.67 -4.55
C HIS A 52 4.06 -7.14 -5.69
N PRO A 53 4.32 -6.78 -6.96
CA PRO A 53 3.42 -7.03 -8.07
C PRO A 53 2.95 -8.48 -8.17
N ASP A 54 3.84 -9.45 -7.96
CA ASP A 54 3.49 -10.87 -7.99
C ASP A 54 2.42 -11.24 -6.92
N LYS A 55 2.68 -10.94 -5.64
CA LYS A 55 1.74 -11.28 -4.56
C LYS A 55 0.46 -10.48 -4.63
N PHE A 56 0.55 -9.20 -4.97
CA PHE A 56 -0.60 -8.32 -5.13
C PHE A 56 -1.49 -8.79 -6.28
N SER A 57 -0.89 -9.13 -7.43
CA SER A 57 -1.63 -9.63 -8.59
C SER A 57 -2.33 -10.96 -8.30
N GLN A 58 -1.63 -11.88 -7.62
CA GLN A 58 -2.19 -13.20 -7.31
C GLN A 58 -3.36 -13.15 -6.30
N LYS A 59 -3.36 -12.21 -5.36
CA LYS A 59 -4.33 -12.17 -4.24
C LYS A 59 -5.42 -11.11 -4.39
N VAL A 60 -5.06 -9.93 -4.88
CA VAL A 60 -5.93 -8.74 -4.92
C VAL A 60 -6.46 -8.52 -6.33
N MET A 61 -5.59 -8.43 -7.35
CA MET A 61 -6.01 -8.09 -8.72
C MET A 61 -7.03 -9.07 -9.33
N LYS A 62 -7.03 -10.34 -8.90
CA LYS A 62 -8.04 -11.33 -9.32
C LYS A 62 -9.46 -11.05 -8.81
N LYS A 63 -9.58 -10.22 -7.76
CA LYS A 63 -10.86 -9.86 -7.11
C LYS A 63 -11.31 -8.45 -7.49
N VAL A 64 -10.44 -7.67 -8.11
CA VAL A 64 -10.74 -6.30 -8.53
C VAL A 64 -11.61 -6.35 -9.79
N SER A 65 -12.66 -5.53 -9.82
CA SER A 65 -13.52 -5.38 -10.99
C SER A 65 -12.69 -4.95 -12.21
N GLU A 66 -13.04 -5.41 -13.42
CA GLU A 66 -12.27 -5.05 -14.64
C GLU A 66 -12.14 -3.53 -14.80
N ASN A 67 -13.20 -2.78 -14.47
CA ASN A 67 -13.24 -1.32 -14.57
C ASN A 67 -12.23 -0.64 -13.63
N ASP A 68 -11.90 -1.27 -12.50
CA ASP A 68 -10.99 -0.71 -11.51
C ASP A 68 -9.55 -1.18 -11.67
N LYS A 69 -9.29 -2.24 -12.45
CA LYS A 69 -7.96 -2.88 -12.51
C LYS A 69 -6.86 -1.92 -12.90
N ALA A 70 -7.10 -1.07 -13.91
CA ALA A 70 -6.09 -0.11 -14.35
C ALA A 70 -5.72 0.87 -13.22
N MET A 71 -6.72 1.44 -12.56
CA MET A 71 -6.54 2.37 -11.45
C MET A 71 -5.87 1.70 -10.24
N VAL A 72 -6.28 0.46 -9.89
CA VAL A 72 -5.65 -0.29 -8.78
C VAL A 72 -4.20 -0.65 -9.10
N GLN A 73 -3.89 -1.01 -10.34
CA GLN A 73 -2.52 -1.32 -10.76
C GLN A 73 -1.62 -0.07 -10.66
N GLU A 74 -2.13 1.08 -11.07
CA GLU A 74 -1.44 2.36 -10.96
C GLU A 74 -1.20 2.73 -9.50
N GLY A 75 -2.22 2.62 -8.65
CA GLY A 75 -2.10 2.88 -7.21
C GLY A 75 -1.09 1.98 -6.52
N ALA A 76 -1.08 0.68 -6.84
CA ALA A 76 -0.09 -0.27 -6.32
C ALA A 76 1.33 0.09 -6.76
N THR A 77 1.50 0.52 -8.01
CA THR A 77 2.81 0.97 -8.54
C THR A 77 3.30 2.22 -7.82
N LYS A 78 2.41 3.22 -7.65
CA LYS A 78 2.70 4.45 -6.91
C LYS A 78 3.15 4.14 -5.48
N LEU A 79 2.43 3.25 -4.80
CA LEU A 79 2.75 2.83 -3.44
C LEU A 79 4.11 2.13 -3.34
N VAL A 80 4.42 1.20 -4.24
CA VAL A 80 5.72 0.52 -4.28
C VAL A 80 6.87 1.52 -4.48
N ASN A 81 6.70 2.50 -5.37
CA ASN A 81 7.69 3.54 -5.59
C ASN A 81 7.93 4.38 -4.33
N LEU A 82 6.85 4.78 -3.64
CA LEU A 82 6.94 5.56 -2.41
C LEU A 82 7.62 4.78 -1.29
N LEU A 83 7.24 3.51 -1.08
CA LEU A 83 7.85 2.65 -0.07
C LEU A 83 9.34 2.38 -0.36
N THR A 84 9.72 2.25 -1.62
CA THR A 84 11.13 2.08 -2.03
C THR A 84 11.95 3.31 -1.68
N GLY A 85 11.38 4.52 -1.79
CA GLY A 85 12.03 5.77 -1.37
C GLY A 85 12.20 5.94 0.16
N LEU A 86 11.66 5.03 0.98
CA LEU A 86 11.85 4.99 2.44
C LEU A 86 12.97 4.04 2.87
N LEU A 87 13.53 3.25 1.94
CA LEU A 87 14.57 2.26 2.21
C LEU A 87 15.98 2.83 2.08
#